data_AF-A0A1Q7FAS3-F1
#
_entry.id   AF-A0A1Q7FAS3-F1
#
_cell.length_a   1.000
_cell.length_b   1.000
_cell.length_c   1.000
_cell.angle_alpha   90.00
_cell.angle_beta   90.00
_cell.angle_gamma   90.00
#
_symmetry.space_group_name_H-M   'P 1'
#
loop_
_entity.id
_entity.type
_entity.pdbx_description
1 polymer ?
#
loop_
_entity_poly.entity_id
_entity_poly.type
_entity_poly.pdbx_seq_one_letter_code
_entity_poly.pdbx_strand_id
1 'polypeptide(L)'
;CGDSHTSTHGAFGAFALGIGTSEVEHVLATQTMWMDKPNTFAIEIEGKRPNSHAVTAKDIILYVIRTIGTAGGTGSVLEYRGEAISEISIENRMTICNMSIEAGARAGLVAPDRTTFDFIRGRRYAPKGDQFEKAVEYWKGLRTDRNAKFDKSLRFDISALAPQVSWGTNPGMVVDVTDAVPDPDEFAKGNENERKAAIRALEYMELGPGTHMTDIKLDRVFIGSCTNSRLEDLLEASIIVKGRKVSPSVRAMVVPGSQNVKAAAEQLGLDKVFKDAGFEWRESGCSMCLGMNPDILAPGERCASTSNRNFEGRQGTGGRTHLVSPVMAAAAAIEGHFVDVREWL
;
A
#
# COMPACT_ATOMS: atom_id res chain seq x y z
N CYS A 1 0.29 18.68 -5.96
CA CYS A 1 0.60 18.01 -7.24
C CYS A 1 -0.71 17.43 -7.80
N GLY A 2 -0.86 17.28 -9.12
CA GLY A 2 -2.09 16.80 -9.77
C GLY A 2 -2.43 15.32 -9.55
N ASP A 3 -1.67 14.61 -8.72
CA ASP A 3 -1.87 13.20 -8.40
C ASP A 3 -2.42 13.02 -6.97
N SER A 4 -3.45 12.20 -6.81
CA SER A 4 -4.08 11.98 -5.50
C SER A 4 -3.11 11.41 -4.47
N HIS A 5 -2.18 10.55 -4.90
CA HIS A 5 -1.23 9.84 -4.05
C HIS A 5 0.02 10.63 -3.74
N THR A 6 0.02 11.94 -4.00
CA THR A 6 1.04 12.88 -3.51
C THR A 6 1.25 12.78 -1.99
N SER A 7 0.23 12.31 -1.25
CA SER A 7 0.29 11.98 0.18
C SER A 7 1.44 11.05 0.57
N THR A 8 1.95 10.24 -0.37
CA THR A 8 3.15 9.39 -0.19
C THR A 8 4.32 10.14 0.44
N HIS A 9 4.51 11.43 0.09
CA HIS A 9 5.62 12.25 0.61
C HIS A 9 5.48 12.61 2.09
N GLY A 10 4.31 12.38 2.70
CA GLY A 10 4.14 12.53 4.14
C GLY A 10 4.97 11.57 4.98
N ALA A 11 5.49 10.49 4.38
CA ALA A 11 6.49 9.62 5.00
C ALA A 11 7.79 10.34 5.41
N PHE A 12 8.04 11.52 4.82
CA PHE A 12 9.19 12.38 5.10
C PHE A 12 8.87 13.51 6.10
N GLY A 13 7.69 13.51 6.72
CA GLY A 13 7.24 14.61 7.58
C GLY A 13 6.74 15.84 6.81
N ALA A 14 6.45 15.69 5.52
CA ALA A 14 5.98 16.80 4.67
C ALA A 14 4.45 16.81 4.54
N PHE A 15 3.83 17.97 4.70
CA PHE A 15 2.41 18.12 4.37
C PHE A 15 2.20 18.11 2.86
N ALA A 16 1.84 16.95 2.32
CA ALA A 16 1.79 16.69 0.89
C ALA A 16 0.39 16.26 0.45
N LEU A 17 -0.17 16.99 -0.51
CA LEU A 17 -1.56 16.84 -0.95
C LEU A 17 -1.65 16.69 -2.48
N GLY A 18 -2.57 15.82 -2.89
CA GLY A 18 -3.12 15.83 -4.25
C GLY A 18 -4.13 16.97 -4.37
N ILE A 19 -4.04 17.72 -5.48
CA ILE A 19 -4.90 18.88 -5.76
C ILE A 19 -5.38 18.79 -7.21
N GLY A 20 -6.54 19.36 -7.51
CA GLY A 20 -7.14 19.37 -8.85
C GLY A 20 -6.37 20.26 -9.84
N THR A 21 -6.63 20.08 -11.13
CA THR A 21 -5.93 20.81 -12.20
C THR A 21 -6.01 22.34 -12.05
N SER A 22 -7.18 22.88 -11.71
CA SER A 22 -7.35 24.33 -11.47
C SER A 22 -6.56 24.82 -10.25
N GLU A 23 -6.45 24.00 -9.21
CA GLU A 23 -5.62 24.33 -8.04
C GLU A 23 -4.13 24.29 -8.38
N VAL A 24 -3.70 23.35 -9.23
CA VAL A 24 -2.32 23.32 -9.75
C VAL A 24 -2.00 24.61 -10.51
N GLU A 25 -2.88 25.04 -11.41
CA GLU A 25 -2.71 26.30 -12.15
C GLU A 25 -2.59 27.49 -11.19
N HIS A 26 -3.48 27.57 -10.19
CA HIS A 26 -3.43 28.62 -9.18
C HIS A 26 -2.11 28.61 -8.40
N VAL A 27 -1.66 27.45 -7.92
CA VAL A 27 -0.38 27.33 -7.19
C VAL A 27 0.80 27.72 -8.07
N LEU A 28 0.81 27.35 -9.36
CA LEU A 28 1.86 27.78 -10.27
C LEU A 28 1.90 29.30 -10.43
N ALA A 29 0.73 29.95 -10.50
CA ALA A 29 0.62 31.40 -10.65
C ALA A 29 0.94 32.18 -9.35
N THR A 30 0.53 31.66 -8.18
CA THR A 30 0.52 32.44 -6.92
C THR A 30 1.43 31.90 -5.83
N GLN A 31 1.92 30.65 -5.95
CA GLN A 31 2.64 29.91 -4.92
C GLN A 31 1.85 29.76 -3.60
N THR A 32 0.52 29.89 -3.68
CA THR A 32 -0.38 29.79 -2.53
C THR A 32 -1.60 28.96 -2.90
N MET A 33 -2.33 28.49 -1.89
CA MET A 33 -3.59 27.77 -2.08
C MET A 33 -4.49 28.05 -0.90
N TRP A 34 -5.77 28.31 -1.17
CA TRP A 34 -6.78 28.40 -0.14
C TRP A 34 -7.32 27.01 0.19
N MET A 35 -7.39 26.67 1.47
CA MET A 35 -8.00 25.41 1.93
C MET A 35 -8.53 25.55 3.36
N ASP A 36 -9.59 24.81 3.66
CA ASP A 36 -10.02 24.61 5.04
C ASP A 36 -8.95 23.83 5.82
N LYS A 37 -8.72 24.24 7.07
CA LYS A 37 -7.80 23.52 7.95
C LYS A 37 -8.38 22.13 8.24
N PRO A 38 -7.69 21.04 7.85
CA PRO A 38 -8.20 19.70 8.11
C PRO A 38 -8.11 19.36 9.60
N ASN A 39 -9.00 18.49 10.05
CA ASN A 39 -8.94 17.92 11.39
C ASN A 39 -7.69 17.04 11.55
N THR A 40 -7.20 16.93 12.76
CA THR A 40 -6.05 16.11 13.14
C THR A 40 -6.53 14.74 13.64
N PHE A 41 -6.04 13.67 13.03
CA PHE A 41 -6.42 12.31 13.40
C PHE A 41 -5.17 11.45 13.65
N ALA A 42 -4.92 11.09 14.91
CA ALA A 42 -3.84 10.20 15.29
C ALA A 42 -4.22 8.73 15.04
N ILE A 43 -3.33 8.00 14.35
CA ILE A 43 -3.37 6.55 14.18
C ILE A 43 -2.17 5.99 14.95
N GLU A 44 -2.42 5.50 16.17
CA GLU A 44 -1.41 4.91 17.05
C GLU A 44 -1.28 3.41 16.75
N ILE A 45 -0.14 2.99 16.23
CA ILE A 45 0.12 1.58 15.90
C ILE A 45 1.17 1.05 16.87
N GLU A 46 0.72 0.19 17.77
CA GLU A 46 1.50 -0.43 18.84
C GLU A 46 1.73 -1.92 18.57
N GLY A 47 2.70 -2.51 19.25
CA GLY A 47 3.08 -3.90 19.06
C GLY A 47 4.13 -4.11 17.98
N LYS A 48 4.73 -5.30 17.98
CA LYS A 48 5.74 -5.70 16.99
C LYS A 48 5.12 -6.57 15.92
N ARG A 49 5.62 -6.42 14.69
CA ARG A 49 5.22 -7.28 13.56
C ARG A 49 5.58 -8.74 13.92
N PRO A 50 4.62 -9.69 13.92
CA PRO A 50 4.86 -11.08 14.33
C PRO A 50 5.99 -11.75 13.55
N ASN A 51 6.10 -11.43 12.25
CA ASN A 51 7.24 -11.74 11.40
C ASN A 51 7.42 -10.56 10.44
N SER A 52 8.50 -9.81 10.59
CA SER A 52 8.76 -8.58 9.83
C SER A 52 8.95 -8.79 8.32
N HIS A 53 9.15 -10.04 7.89
CA HIS A 53 9.29 -10.39 6.47
C HIS A 53 7.99 -10.90 5.86
N ALA A 54 7.04 -11.35 6.68
CA ALA A 54 5.74 -11.85 6.20
C ALA A 54 4.61 -10.83 6.37
N VAL A 55 4.67 -10.00 7.42
CA VAL A 55 3.73 -8.91 7.70
C VAL A 55 4.44 -7.58 7.41
N THR A 56 3.99 -6.91 6.35
CA THR A 56 4.62 -5.72 5.79
C THR A 56 3.85 -4.45 6.14
N ALA A 57 4.36 -3.28 5.75
CA ALA A 57 3.63 -2.03 5.87
C ALA A 57 2.30 -2.02 5.09
N LYS A 58 2.21 -2.81 4.01
CA LYS A 58 0.97 -2.97 3.24
C LYS A 58 -0.13 -3.62 4.08
N ASP A 59 0.22 -4.65 4.84
CA ASP A 59 -0.70 -5.36 5.73
C ASP A 59 -1.18 -4.43 6.86
N ILE A 60 -0.28 -3.63 7.43
CA ILE A 60 -0.62 -2.63 8.46
C ILE A 60 -1.62 -1.60 7.93
N ILE A 61 -1.39 -1.02 6.75
CA ILE A 61 -2.29 0.03 6.24
C ILE A 61 -3.63 -0.54 5.79
N LEU A 62 -3.66 -1.74 5.20
CA LEU A 62 -4.93 -2.43 4.92
C LEU A 62 -5.70 -2.76 6.20
N TYR A 63 -5.00 -3.16 7.27
CA TYR A 63 -5.59 -3.36 8.59
C TYR A 63 -6.23 -2.08 9.14
N VAL A 64 -5.53 -0.95 9.03
CA VAL A 64 -6.09 0.35 9.44
C VAL A 64 -7.34 0.69 8.61
N ILE A 65 -7.26 0.58 7.27
CA ILE A 65 -8.37 0.94 6.37
C ILE A 65 -9.59 0.05 6.60
N ARG A 66 -9.44 -1.26 6.82
CA ARG A 66 -10.60 -2.14 7.11
C ARG A 66 -11.32 -1.75 8.40
N THR A 67 -10.59 -1.25 9.39
CA THR A 67 -11.16 -0.88 10.68
C THR A 67 -11.86 0.48 10.64
N ILE A 68 -11.26 1.48 9.97
CA ILE A 68 -11.84 2.84 9.93
C ILE A 68 -12.77 3.06 8.74
N GLY A 69 -12.74 2.18 7.74
CA GLY A 69 -13.47 2.28 6.49
C GLY A 69 -12.83 3.26 5.50
N THR A 70 -13.28 3.21 4.25
CA THR A 70 -12.78 4.05 3.16
C THR A 70 -13.13 5.54 3.29
N ALA A 71 -14.03 5.88 4.22
CA ALA A 71 -14.39 7.25 4.58
C ALA A 71 -13.90 7.66 5.99
N GLY A 72 -13.17 6.80 6.70
CA GLY A 72 -12.83 6.97 8.11
C GLY A 72 -11.96 8.19 8.43
N GLY A 73 -11.18 8.65 7.46
CA GLY A 73 -10.31 9.83 7.53
C GLY A 73 -10.87 11.09 6.87
N THR A 74 -12.13 11.07 6.39
CA THR A 74 -12.73 12.20 5.66
C THR A 74 -12.59 13.52 6.44
N GLY A 75 -12.14 14.57 5.75
CA GLY A 75 -11.93 15.89 6.35
C GLY A 75 -10.72 16.00 7.27
N SER A 76 -9.90 14.95 7.40
CA SER A 76 -8.78 14.89 8.34
C SER A 76 -7.44 14.63 7.65
N VAL A 77 -6.37 14.90 8.37
CA VAL A 77 -5.00 14.43 8.09
C VAL A 77 -4.65 13.36 9.10
N LEU A 78 -4.17 12.22 8.62
CA LEU A 78 -3.75 11.11 9.47
C LEU A 78 -2.29 11.31 9.88
N GLU A 79 -2.00 11.33 11.17
CA GLU A 79 -0.63 11.18 11.67
C GLU A 79 -0.45 9.73 12.15
N TYR A 80 0.43 8.99 11.49
CA TYR A 80 0.79 7.62 11.88
C TYR A 80 1.91 7.65 12.90
N ARG A 81 1.68 6.99 14.04
CA ARG A 81 2.53 7.09 15.24
C ARG A 81 2.67 5.71 15.88
N GLY A 82 3.60 5.60 16.82
CA GLY A 82 3.83 4.37 17.59
C GLY A 82 5.08 3.60 17.17
N GLU A 83 5.42 2.59 17.97
CA GLU A 83 6.64 1.78 17.84
C GLU A 83 6.75 1.18 16.43
N ALA A 84 5.68 0.55 15.95
CA ALA A 84 5.63 -0.10 14.64
C ALA A 84 5.95 0.85 13.47
N ILE A 85 5.58 2.13 13.58
CA ILE A 85 5.87 3.15 12.55
C ILE A 85 7.31 3.64 12.63
N SER A 86 7.85 3.76 13.86
CA SER A 86 9.22 4.20 14.06
C SER A 86 10.26 3.15 13.60
N GLU A 87 9.93 1.86 13.70
CA GLU A 87 10.83 0.75 13.36
C GLU A 87 10.92 0.45 11.86
N ILE A 88 9.95 0.88 11.05
CA ILE A 88 9.93 0.61 9.62
C ILE A 88 10.75 1.63 8.82
N SER A 89 11.25 1.18 7.66
CA SER A 89 11.99 2.00 6.70
C SER A 89 11.14 3.14 6.12
N ILE A 90 11.79 4.12 5.49
CA ILE A 90 11.10 5.19 4.77
C ILE A 90 10.27 4.64 3.60
N GLU A 91 10.77 3.63 2.88
CA GLU A 91 10.00 2.99 1.80
C GLU A 91 8.73 2.35 2.36
N ASN A 92 8.77 1.72 3.52
CA ASN A 92 7.58 1.19 4.19
C ASN A 92 6.64 2.29 4.71
N ARG A 93 7.16 3.40 5.23
CA ARG A 93 6.34 4.58 5.61
C ARG A 93 5.63 5.18 4.40
N MET A 94 6.30 5.22 3.24
CA MET A 94 5.70 5.70 1.99
C MET A 94 4.50 4.83 1.58
N THR A 95 4.54 3.51 1.78
CA THR A 95 3.39 2.62 1.56
C THR A 95 2.19 3.02 2.42
N ILE A 96 2.41 3.32 3.70
CA ILE A 96 1.35 3.73 4.64
C ILE A 96 0.78 5.11 4.25
N CYS A 97 1.63 6.11 4.03
CA CYS A 97 1.17 7.46 3.67
C CYS A 97 0.55 7.53 2.27
N ASN A 98 0.96 6.66 1.34
CA ASN A 98 0.33 6.53 0.03
C ASN A 98 -1.15 6.18 0.21
N MET A 99 -1.45 5.14 0.99
CA MET A 99 -2.80 4.61 1.11
C MET A 99 -3.71 5.38 2.09
N SER A 100 -3.27 6.52 2.64
CA SER A 100 -4.13 7.39 3.45
C SER A 100 -5.35 7.91 2.67
N ILE A 101 -5.21 8.08 1.35
CA ILE A 101 -6.30 8.52 0.47
C ILE A 101 -7.37 7.44 0.36
N GLU A 102 -6.98 6.17 0.36
CA GLU A 102 -7.91 5.03 0.38
C GLU A 102 -8.71 4.92 1.69
N ALA A 103 -8.26 5.58 2.77
CA ALA A 103 -9.03 5.79 4.00
C ALA A 103 -9.90 7.06 3.97
N GLY A 104 -9.91 7.81 2.86
CA GLY A 104 -10.66 9.06 2.70
C GLY A 104 -9.95 10.29 3.29
N ALA A 105 -8.73 10.15 3.79
CA ALA A 105 -7.99 11.27 4.37
C ALA A 105 -7.46 12.23 3.31
N ARG A 106 -7.18 13.48 3.73
CA ARG A 106 -6.53 14.48 2.87
C ARG A 106 -5.04 14.18 2.67
N ALA A 107 -4.37 13.73 3.72
CA ALA A 107 -2.98 13.29 3.69
C ALA A 107 -2.71 12.29 4.82
N GLY A 108 -1.58 11.60 4.70
CA GLY A 108 -0.95 10.85 5.78
C GLY A 108 0.41 11.44 6.10
N LEU A 109 0.83 11.40 7.36
CA LEU A 109 2.10 11.95 7.84
C LEU A 109 2.78 10.99 8.80
N VAL A 110 4.10 10.92 8.73
CA VAL A 110 4.95 10.35 9.77
C VAL A 110 5.93 11.43 10.19
N ALA A 111 6.02 11.68 11.51
CA ALA A 111 6.97 12.67 12.02
C ALA A 111 8.41 12.30 11.63
N PRO A 112 9.23 13.27 11.17
CA PRO A 112 10.57 12.97 10.72
C PRO A 112 11.45 12.56 11.90
N ASP A 113 12.24 11.53 11.70
CA ASP A 113 13.17 10.99 12.70
C ASP A 113 14.52 10.65 12.07
N ARG A 114 15.37 9.95 12.83
CA ARG A 114 16.70 9.54 12.35
C ARG A 114 16.61 8.73 11.06
N THR A 115 15.64 7.84 10.92
CA THR A 115 15.43 7.04 9.69
C THR A 115 15.14 7.94 8.50
N THR A 116 14.33 9.00 8.69
CA THR A 116 14.10 10.03 7.67
C THR A 116 15.38 10.75 7.28
N PHE A 117 16.17 11.20 8.27
CA PHE A 117 17.40 11.95 8.02
C PHE A 117 18.44 11.11 7.28
N ASP A 118 18.66 9.88 7.74
CA ASP A 118 19.63 8.96 7.14
C ASP A 118 19.25 8.59 5.71
N PHE A 119 17.96 8.45 5.41
CA PHE A 119 17.48 8.20 4.04
C PHE A 119 17.71 9.37 3.07
N ILE A 120 17.56 10.61 3.55
CA ILE A 120 17.73 11.83 2.74
C ILE A 120 19.22 12.16 2.56
N ARG A 121 20.07 11.84 3.54
CA ARG A 121 21.50 12.15 3.53
C ARG A 121 22.17 11.64 2.25
N GLY A 122 22.90 12.52 1.56
CA GLY A 122 23.64 12.17 0.34
C GLY A 122 22.79 12.03 -0.94
N ARG A 123 21.46 12.21 -0.88
CA ARG A 123 20.61 12.23 -2.08
C ARG A 123 20.91 13.48 -2.94
N ARG A 124 20.70 13.37 -4.25
CA ARG A 124 21.05 14.39 -5.27
C ARG A 124 20.61 15.82 -4.90
N TYR A 125 19.41 15.97 -4.36
CA TYR A 125 18.80 17.26 -4.02
C TYR A 125 18.77 17.55 -2.51
N ALA A 126 19.36 16.69 -1.69
CA ALA A 126 19.49 16.97 -0.27
C ALA A 126 20.50 18.10 -0.03
N PRO A 127 20.30 18.92 1.02
CA PRO A 127 21.33 19.84 1.48
C PRO A 127 22.65 19.09 1.77
N LYS A 128 23.79 19.77 1.66
CA LYS A 128 25.11 19.16 1.82
C LYS A 128 25.89 19.79 2.98
N GLY A 129 26.78 19.01 3.59
CA GLY A 129 27.65 19.47 4.69
C GLY A 129 26.85 20.15 5.81
N ASP A 130 27.31 21.30 6.28
CA ASP A 130 26.69 22.06 7.36
C ASP A 130 25.23 22.46 7.09
N GLN A 131 24.83 22.63 5.82
CA GLN A 131 23.43 22.92 5.49
C GLN A 131 22.52 21.72 5.79
N PHE A 132 23.04 20.49 5.66
CA PHE A 132 22.31 19.29 6.02
C PHE A 132 22.07 19.22 7.52
N GLU A 133 23.11 19.47 8.32
CA GLU A 133 22.98 19.44 9.78
C GLU A 133 22.03 20.54 10.29
N LYS A 134 22.07 21.74 9.71
CA LYS A 134 21.07 22.80 9.99
C LYS A 134 19.65 22.39 9.64
N ALA A 135 19.46 21.73 8.48
CA ALA A 135 18.15 21.24 8.07
C ALA A 135 17.65 20.15 9.02
N VAL A 136 18.52 19.22 9.46
CA VAL A 136 18.20 18.19 10.45
C VAL A 136 17.75 18.80 11.77
N GLU A 137 18.45 19.82 12.28
CA GLU A 137 18.02 20.51 13.51
C GLU A 137 16.64 21.16 13.37
N TYR A 138 16.35 21.77 12.23
CA TYR A 138 15.02 22.28 11.94
C TYR A 138 13.97 21.15 11.88
N TRP A 139 14.26 20.05 11.15
CA TRP A 139 13.32 18.94 10.99
C TRP A 139 13.00 18.22 12.31
N LYS A 140 13.95 18.13 13.24
CA LYS A 140 13.70 17.61 14.60
C LYS A 140 12.61 18.40 15.33
N GLY A 141 12.47 19.69 15.04
CA GLY A 141 11.42 20.56 15.56
C GLY A 141 10.05 20.41 14.90
N LEU A 142 9.92 19.61 13.84
CA LEU A 142 8.64 19.38 13.14
C LEU A 142 7.83 18.22 13.73
N ARG A 143 8.36 17.54 14.74
CA ARG A 143 7.66 16.45 15.41
C ARG A 143 6.56 17.01 16.31
N THR A 144 5.41 16.34 16.31
CA THR A 144 4.29 16.65 17.20
C THR A 144 4.69 16.70 18.67
N ASP A 145 4.28 17.77 19.34
CA ASP A 145 4.51 17.98 20.77
C ASP A 145 3.91 16.87 21.63
N ARG A 146 4.54 16.55 22.76
CA ARG A 146 4.09 15.48 23.68
C ARG A 146 2.64 15.66 24.17
N ASN A 147 2.20 16.91 24.34
CA ASN A 147 0.88 17.25 24.85
C ASN A 147 -0.08 17.74 23.74
N ALA A 148 0.27 17.53 22.46
CA ALA A 148 -0.59 17.89 21.35
C ALA A 148 -1.93 17.13 21.45
N LYS A 149 -3.03 17.85 21.26
CA LYS A 149 -4.37 17.28 21.20
C LYS A 149 -4.74 17.02 19.76
N PHE A 150 -5.30 15.85 19.50
CA PHE A 150 -5.87 15.48 18.21
C PHE A 150 -7.39 15.55 18.28
N ASP A 151 -8.02 15.93 17.17
CA ASP A 151 -9.49 15.92 17.05
C ASP A 151 -10.05 14.49 17.15
N LYS A 152 -9.25 13.50 16.72
CA LYS A 152 -9.54 12.08 16.87
C LYS A 152 -8.26 11.28 17.11
N SER A 153 -8.33 10.21 17.90
CA SER A 153 -7.24 9.23 18.04
C SER A 153 -7.82 7.82 18.03
N LEU A 154 -7.15 6.90 17.34
CA LEU A 154 -7.44 5.47 17.39
C LEU A 154 -6.14 4.68 17.55
N ARG A 155 -6.22 3.58 18.30
CA ARG A 155 -5.10 2.70 18.60
C ARG A 155 -5.30 1.32 17.96
N PHE A 156 -4.22 0.77 17.44
CA PHE A 156 -4.15 -0.50 16.72
C PHE A 156 -3.02 -1.34 17.30
N ASP A 157 -3.31 -2.55 17.73
CA ASP A 157 -2.29 -3.55 18.10
C ASP A 157 -2.07 -4.49 16.91
N ILE A 158 -0.81 -4.58 16.45
CA ILE A 158 -0.44 -5.44 15.31
C ILE A 158 0.27 -6.73 15.73
N SER A 159 0.36 -7.02 17.03
CA SER A 159 1.09 -8.16 17.58
C SER A 159 0.50 -9.53 17.20
N ALA A 160 -0.72 -9.56 16.69
CA ALA A 160 -1.38 -10.76 16.17
C ALA A 160 -1.76 -10.65 14.68
N LEU A 161 -1.31 -9.59 14.00
CA LEU A 161 -1.70 -9.32 12.61
C LEU A 161 -1.17 -10.40 11.67
N ALA A 162 -2.05 -11.03 10.89
CA ALA A 162 -1.67 -11.88 9.77
C ALA A 162 -1.56 -11.07 8.47
N PRO A 163 -0.94 -11.62 7.41
CA PRO A 163 -0.98 -11.01 6.08
C PRO A 163 -2.43 -10.71 5.64
N GLN A 164 -2.63 -9.57 4.99
CA GLN A 164 -3.97 -9.07 4.64
C GLN A 164 -4.29 -9.33 3.17
N VAL A 165 -5.53 -9.70 2.88
CA VAL A 165 -6.03 -9.91 1.50
C VAL A 165 -7.40 -9.25 1.36
N SER A 166 -7.58 -8.39 0.35
CA SER A 166 -8.92 -7.86 0.06
C SER A 166 -9.81 -8.95 -0.54
N TRP A 167 -11.02 -9.16 -0.03
CA TRP A 167 -12.01 -10.08 -0.62
C TRP A 167 -12.98 -9.37 -1.56
N GLY A 168 -13.22 -8.07 -1.35
CA GLY A 168 -14.19 -7.28 -2.11
C GLY A 168 -13.57 -6.32 -3.14
N THR A 169 -14.28 -5.24 -3.45
CA THR A 169 -13.94 -4.29 -4.53
C THR A 169 -13.41 -2.94 -4.02
N ASN A 170 -13.06 -2.84 -2.74
CA ASN A 170 -12.37 -1.67 -2.22
C ASN A 170 -11.38 -2.03 -1.09
N PRO A 171 -10.45 -1.12 -0.72
CA PRO A 171 -9.42 -1.39 0.28
C PRO A 171 -9.93 -1.57 1.72
N GLY A 172 -11.20 -1.30 2.00
CA GLY A 172 -11.83 -1.58 3.30
C GLY A 172 -12.42 -2.99 3.41
N MET A 173 -12.59 -3.69 2.29
CA MET A 173 -13.12 -5.07 2.25
C MET A 173 -11.96 -6.07 2.31
N VAL A 174 -11.34 -6.18 3.48
CA VAL A 174 -10.11 -6.94 3.73
C VAL A 174 -10.25 -7.84 4.96
N VAL A 175 -9.67 -9.04 4.89
CA VAL A 175 -9.55 -9.97 6.01
C VAL A 175 -8.10 -10.46 6.13
N ASP A 176 -7.80 -11.14 7.23
CA ASP A 176 -6.56 -11.89 7.37
C ASP A 176 -6.56 -13.05 6.36
N VAL A 177 -5.40 -13.42 5.82
CA VAL A 177 -5.30 -14.51 4.84
C VAL A 177 -5.78 -15.86 5.39
N THR A 178 -5.78 -16.02 6.71
CA THR A 178 -6.25 -17.22 7.41
C THR A 178 -7.78 -17.28 7.55
N ASP A 179 -8.47 -16.18 7.27
CA ASP A 179 -9.91 -16.06 7.45
C ASP A 179 -10.67 -16.41 6.17
N ALA A 180 -12.00 -16.46 6.30
CA ALA A 180 -12.91 -16.64 5.19
C ALA A 180 -13.53 -15.30 4.75
N VAL A 181 -14.04 -15.29 3.52
CA VAL A 181 -14.88 -14.21 2.99
C VAL A 181 -16.09 -14.03 3.93
N PRO A 182 -16.32 -12.82 4.48
CA PRO A 182 -17.37 -12.62 5.47
C PRO A 182 -18.76 -12.73 4.86
N ASP A 183 -19.74 -13.07 5.70
CA ASP A 183 -21.15 -12.93 5.33
C ASP A 183 -21.53 -11.43 5.21
N PRO A 184 -22.32 -11.02 4.20
CA PRO A 184 -22.73 -9.63 4.04
C PRO A 184 -23.43 -9.03 5.27
N ASP A 185 -24.20 -9.81 6.03
CA ASP A 185 -24.87 -9.34 7.23
C ASP A 185 -23.86 -9.12 8.38
N GLU A 186 -22.87 -10.00 8.51
CA GLU A 186 -21.78 -9.86 9.47
C GLU A 186 -20.91 -8.64 9.15
N PHE A 187 -20.51 -8.47 7.88
CA PHE A 187 -19.71 -7.34 7.44
C PHE A 187 -20.44 -6.01 7.68
N ALA A 188 -21.73 -5.96 7.35
CA ALA A 188 -22.53 -4.75 7.43
C ALA A 188 -22.78 -4.26 8.85
N LYS A 189 -22.75 -5.15 9.86
CA LYS A 189 -23.05 -4.82 11.27
C LYS A 189 -24.35 -4.01 11.43
N GLY A 190 -25.37 -4.36 10.65
CA GLY A 190 -26.68 -3.71 10.63
C GLY A 190 -26.82 -2.49 9.70
N ASN A 191 -25.78 -2.11 8.94
CA ASN A 191 -25.86 -1.02 7.95
C ASN A 191 -26.29 -1.55 6.57
N GLU A 192 -27.51 -1.22 6.14
CA GLU A 192 -28.07 -1.70 4.87
C GLU A 192 -27.27 -1.26 3.62
N ASN A 193 -26.60 -0.11 3.66
CA ASN A 193 -25.76 0.32 2.53
C ASN A 193 -24.49 -0.52 2.43
N GLU A 194 -23.85 -0.82 3.56
CA GLU A 194 -22.68 -1.72 3.61
C GLU A 194 -23.06 -3.14 3.19
N ARG A 195 -24.23 -3.62 3.61
CA ARG A 195 -24.77 -4.92 3.20
C ARG A 195 -24.93 -5.01 1.69
N LYS A 196 -25.58 -4.01 1.07
CA LYS A 196 -25.73 -3.94 -0.40
C LYS A 196 -24.39 -3.83 -1.12
N ALA A 197 -23.45 -3.07 -0.55
CA ALA A 197 -22.10 -2.96 -1.12
C ALA A 197 -21.36 -4.29 -1.06
N ALA A 198 -21.44 -5.03 0.06
CA ALA A 198 -20.86 -6.36 0.21
C ALA A 198 -21.46 -7.36 -0.78
N ILE A 199 -22.79 -7.41 -0.92
CA ILE A 199 -23.46 -8.30 -1.90
C ILE A 199 -22.94 -8.03 -3.31
N ARG A 200 -22.91 -6.76 -3.74
CA ARG A 200 -22.41 -6.39 -5.07
C ARG A 200 -20.93 -6.74 -5.26
N ALA A 201 -20.11 -6.52 -4.22
CA ALA A 201 -18.70 -6.87 -4.25
C ALA A 201 -18.52 -8.38 -4.42
N LEU A 202 -19.29 -9.20 -3.72
CA LEU A 202 -19.26 -10.66 -3.84
C LEU A 202 -19.73 -11.15 -5.22
N GLU A 203 -20.79 -10.55 -5.76
CA GLU A 203 -21.27 -10.82 -7.12
C GLU A 203 -20.19 -10.50 -8.16
N TYR A 204 -19.58 -9.32 -8.08
CA TYR A 204 -18.51 -8.89 -8.99
C TYR A 204 -17.28 -9.79 -8.88
N MET A 205 -16.86 -10.06 -7.64
CA MET A 205 -15.70 -10.87 -7.33
C MET A 205 -15.96 -12.36 -7.56
N GLU A 206 -17.20 -12.79 -7.86
CA GLU A 206 -17.61 -14.21 -7.95
C GLU A 206 -17.08 -15.02 -6.77
N LEU A 207 -17.41 -14.56 -5.55
CA LEU A 207 -17.05 -15.21 -4.30
C LEU A 207 -18.30 -15.45 -3.46
N GLY A 208 -18.37 -16.63 -2.85
CA GLY A 208 -19.40 -16.95 -1.85
C GLY A 208 -18.93 -16.63 -0.43
N PRO A 209 -19.83 -16.23 0.48
CA PRO A 209 -19.52 -16.17 1.91
C PRO A 209 -18.95 -17.50 2.42
N GLY A 210 -18.01 -17.45 3.35
CA GLY A 210 -17.35 -18.63 3.92
C GLY A 210 -16.26 -19.25 3.03
N THR A 211 -16.02 -18.74 1.82
CA THR A 211 -14.85 -19.17 1.02
C THR A 211 -13.57 -18.79 1.76
N HIS A 212 -12.68 -19.74 2.06
CA HIS A 212 -11.40 -19.39 2.66
C HIS A 212 -10.56 -18.58 1.68
N MET A 213 -9.85 -17.55 2.18
CA MET A 213 -9.00 -16.74 1.29
C MET A 213 -7.94 -17.62 0.60
N THR A 214 -7.45 -18.66 1.28
CA THR A 214 -6.48 -19.61 0.71
C THR A 214 -7.04 -20.50 -0.39
N ASP A 215 -8.37 -20.63 -0.54
CA ASP A 215 -8.98 -21.46 -1.60
C ASP A 215 -9.09 -20.71 -2.94
N ILE A 216 -8.88 -19.40 -2.93
CA ILE A 216 -9.07 -18.54 -4.11
C ILE A 216 -7.93 -18.73 -5.11
N LYS A 217 -8.24 -19.32 -6.26
CA LYS A 217 -7.30 -19.51 -7.38
C LYS A 217 -7.05 -18.22 -8.15
N LEU A 218 -5.83 -18.07 -8.65
CA LEU A 218 -5.36 -16.87 -9.35
C LEU A 218 -4.98 -17.18 -10.80
N ASP A 219 -5.23 -16.22 -11.69
CA ASP A 219 -4.81 -16.24 -13.09
C ASP A 219 -3.62 -15.30 -13.32
N ARG A 220 -3.54 -14.23 -12.52
CA ARG A 220 -2.58 -13.14 -12.65
C ARG A 220 -1.95 -12.79 -11.32
N VAL A 221 -0.68 -12.40 -11.37
CA VAL A 221 -0.02 -11.72 -10.25
C VAL A 221 0.69 -10.48 -10.77
N PHE A 222 0.50 -9.37 -10.06
CA PHE A 222 1.09 -8.08 -10.38
C PHE A 222 1.84 -7.52 -9.16
N ILE A 223 3.17 -7.53 -9.24
CA ILE A 223 4.06 -6.83 -8.29
C ILE A 223 4.49 -5.52 -8.96
N GLY A 224 3.79 -4.43 -8.64
CA GLY A 224 3.97 -3.14 -9.27
C GLY A 224 3.03 -2.10 -8.68
N SER A 225 3.46 -0.83 -8.61
CA SER A 225 2.67 0.38 -8.34
C SER A 225 3.52 1.42 -7.62
N CYS A 226 3.08 2.68 -7.59
CA CYS A 226 3.68 3.70 -6.73
C CYS A 226 3.61 3.36 -5.23
N THR A 227 2.73 2.42 -4.84
CA THR A 227 2.55 1.96 -3.46
C THR A 227 3.64 0.96 -3.06
N ASN A 228 3.80 -0.12 -3.84
CA ASN A 228 4.71 -1.23 -3.54
C ASN A 228 5.38 -1.75 -4.82
N SER A 229 6.58 -1.25 -5.08
CA SER A 229 7.52 -1.65 -6.15
C SER A 229 8.87 -0.93 -6.04
N ARG A 230 9.21 -0.49 -4.82
CA ARG A 230 10.49 0.11 -4.48
C ARG A 230 11.53 -0.99 -4.31
N LEU A 231 12.79 -0.61 -4.08
CA LEU A 231 13.88 -1.59 -4.07
C LEU A 231 13.70 -2.60 -2.92
N GLU A 232 13.24 -2.15 -1.75
CA GLU A 232 12.97 -3.01 -0.60
C GLU A 232 11.83 -4.01 -0.89
N ASP A 233 10.73 -3.56 -1.52
CA ASP A 233 9.61 -4.43 -1.92
C ASP A 233 10.09 -5.56 -2.85
N LEU A 234 10.94 -5.23 -3.83
CA LEU A 234 11.48 -6.20 -4.80
C LEU A 234 12.48 -7.17 -4.15
N LEU A 235 13.28 -6.69 -3.21
CA LEU A 235 14.19 -7.52 -2.41
C LEU A 235 13.40 -8.54 -1.59
N GLU A 236 12.39 -8.10 -0.84
CA GLU A 236 11.57 -9.00 -0.02
C GLU A 236 10.83 -10.04 -0.87
N ALA A 237 10.20 -9.62 -1.97
CA ALA A 237 9.56 -10.54 -2.90
C ALA A 237 10.56 -11.54 -3.51
N SER A 238 11.80 -11.12 -3.80
CA SER A 238 12.82 -12.02 -4.36
C SER A 238 13.24 -13.15 -3.40
N ILE A 239 13.15 -12.94 -2.08
CA ILE A 239 13.43 -13.98 -1.06
C ILE A 239 12.41 -15.12 -1.20
N ILE A 240 11.14 -14.79 -1.42
CA ILE A 240 10.10 -15.77 -1.68
C ILE A 240 10.30 -16.45 -3.04
N VAL A 241 10.70 -15.71 -4.07
CA VAL A 241 10.80 -16.26 -5.43
C VAL A 241 12.03 -17.15 -5.66
N LYS A 242 13.13 -16.90 -4.96
CA LYS A 242 14.43 -17.54 -5.21
C LYS A 242 14.35 -19.07 -5.19
N GLY A 243 14.72 -19.70 -6.30
CA GLY A 243 14.77 -21.17 -6.44
C GLY A 243 13.41 -21.83 -6.67
N ARG A 244 12.33 -21.06 -6.78
CA ARG A 244 10.96 -21.54 -7.02
C ARG A 244 10.50 -21.17 -8.44
N LYS A 245 9.35 -21.69 -8.87
CA LYS A 245 8.75 -21.43 -10.19
C LYS A 245 7.31 -20.96 -10.03
N VAL A 246 6.91 -19.98 -10.82
CA VAL A 246 5.52 -19.53 -10.94
C VAL A 246 4.64 -20.72 -11.34
N SER A 247 3.46 -20.82 -10.71
CA SER A 247 2.48 -21.85 -11.04
C SER A 247 2.15 -21.81 -12.54
N PRO A 248 2.02 -22.97 -13.22
CA PRO A 248 1.62 -23.02 -14.63
C PRO A 248 0.25 -22.36 -14.92
N SER A 249 -0.60 -22.20 -13.91
CA SER A 249 -1.90 -21.54 -14.04
C SER A 249 -1.83 -20.01 -13.91
N VAL A 250 -0.69 -19.46 -13.51
CA VAL A 250 -0.52 -18.03 -13.22
C VAL A 250 0.40 -17.38 -14.24
N ARG A 251 -0.01 -16.21 -14.73
CA ARG A 251 0.92 -15.28 -15.38
C ARG A 251 1.30 -14.18 -14.42
N ALA A 252 2.54 -14.19 -13.98
CA ALA A 252 3.06 -13.24 -13.02
C ALA A 252 3.97 -12.20 -13.67
N MET A 253 3.87 -10.94 -13.22
CA MET A 253 4.72 -9.86 -13.71
C MET A 253 5.24 -8.98 -12.57
N VAL A 254 6.41 -8.39 -12.81
CA VAL A 254 7.05 -7.43 -11.93
C VAL A 254 7.33 -6.14 -12.70
N VAL A 255 6.90 -5.02 -12.12
CA VAL A 255 7.04 -3.67 -12.68
C VAL A 255 7.74 -2.78 -11.66
N PRO A 256 9.05 -2.51 -11.82
CA PRO A 256 9.77 -1.66 -10.86
C PRO A 256 9.22 -0.23 -10.85
N GLY A 257 9.12 0.40 -9.68
CA GLY A 257 8.42 1.68 -9.50
C GLY A 257 9.11 2.90 -10.13
N SER A 258 10.37 2.78 -10.53
CA SER A 258 11.08 3.81 -11.30
C SER A 258 12.28 3.21 -12.03
N GLN A 259 12.77 3.91 -13.05
CA GLN A 259 13.96 3.52 -13.80
C GLN A 259 15.20 3.37 -12.89
N ASN A 260 15.32 4.19 -11.84
CA ASN A 260 16.40 4.06 -10.85
C ASN A 260 16.26 2.78 -10.01
N VAL A 261 15.04 2.43 -9.61
CA VAL A 261 14.77 1.17 -8.87
C VAL A 261 15.05 -0.03 -9.77
N LYS A 262 14.61 0.02 -11.03
CA LYS A 262 14.90 -1.03 -12.03
C LYS A 262 16.40 -1.25 -12.18
N ALA A 263 17.16 -0.19 -12.45
CA ALA A 263 18.61 -0.27 -12.61
C ALA A 263 19.30 -0.83 -11.34
N ALA A 264 18.88 -0.40 -10.15
CA ALA A 264 19.42 -0.93 -8.89
C ALA A 264 19.07 -2.42 -8.68
N ALA A 265 17.83 -2.82 -8.98
CA ALA A 265 17.40 -4.21 -8.88
C ALA A 265 18.15 -5.13 -9.86
N GLU A 266 18.41 -4.66 -11.08
CA GLU A 266 19.20 -5.39 -12.08
C GLU A 266 20.68 -5.50 -11.70
N GLN A 267 21.26 -4.46 -11.10
CA GLN A 267 22.62 -4.51 -10.55
C GLN A 267 22.75 -5.56 -9.42
N LEU A 268 21.70 -5.71 -8.61
CA LEU A 268 21.61 -6.74 -7.58
C LEU A 268 21.23 -8.13 -8.13
N GLY A 269 20.91 -8.23 -9.44
CA GLY A 269 20.51 -9.48 -10.10
C GLY A 269 19.10 -9.95 -9.74
N LEU A 270 18.24 -9.09 -9.18
CA LEU A 270 16.87 -9.45 -8.82
C LEU A 270 16.03 -9.76 -10.06
N ASP A 271 16.27 -9.07 -11.17
CA ASP A 271 15.62 -9.32 -12.44
C ASP A 271 15.80 -10.78 -12.90
N LYS A 272 17.00 -11.35 -12.69
CA LYS A 272 17.30 -12.76 -12.99
C LYS A 272 16.52 -13.68 -12.07
N VAL A 273 16.48 -13.41 -10.77
CA VAL A 273 15.68 -14.21 -9.81
C VAL A 273 14.23 -14.29 -10.25
N PHE A 274 13.62 -13.17 -10.63
CA PHE A 274 12.24 -13.12 -11.10
C PHE A 274 12.06 -13.84 -12.45
N LYS A 275 12.91 -13.55 -13.45
CA LYS A 275 12.84 -14.19 -14.78
C LYS A 275 13.04 -15.69 -14.70
N ASP A 276 14.01 -16.14 -13.90
CA ASP A 276 14.31 -17.55 -13.70
C ASP A 276 13.11 -18.26 -13.08
N ALA A 277 12.35 -17.61 -12.20
CA ALA A 277 11.11 -18.17 -11.65
C ALA A 277 9.93 -18.16 -12.64
N GLY A 278 10.02 -17.42 -13.76
CA GLY A 278 8.96 -17.31 -14.76
C GLY A 278 8.13 -16.02 -14.68
N PHE A 279 8.55 -15.02 -13.89
CA PHE A 279 7.92 -13.71 -13.91
C PHE A 279 8.33 -12.93 -15.15
N GLU A 280 7.38 -12.15 -15.69
CA GLU A 280 7.68 -11.13 -16.68
C GLU A 280 8.32 -9.91 -16.00
N TRP A 281 9.58 -9.64 -16.30
CA TRP A 281 10.27 -8.43 -15.84
C TRP A 281 10.04 -7.27 -16.80
N ARG A 282 9.20 -6.30 -16.41
CA ARG A 282 8.75 -5.21 -17.29
C ARG A 282 9.54 -3.92 -17.12
N GLU A 283 9.26 -2.96 -17.99
CA GLU A 283 9.73 -1.58 -17.87
C GLU A 283 8.99 -0.82 -16.77
N SER A 284 9.66 0.12 -16.13
CA SER A 284 9.05 0.94 -15.08
C SER A 284 7.93 1.83 -15.60
N GLY A 285 6.80 1.81 -14.92
CA GLY A 285 5.63 2.64 -15.21
C GLY A 285 4.43 2.25 -14.37
N CYS A 286 3.29 2.92 -14.57
CA CYS A 286 2.07 2.60 -13.82
C CYS A 286 1.49 1.21 -14.18
N SER A 287 1.76 0.69 -15.39
CA SER A 287 1.32 -0.64 -15.85
C SER A 287 -0.14 -0.93 -15.45
N MET A 288 -0.42 -2.11 -14.90
CA MET A 288 -1.74 -2.56 -14.48
C MET A 288 -2.31 -1.76 -13.30
N CYS A 289 -1.50 -1.04 -12.50
CA CYS A 289 -2.01 -0.23 -11.38
C CYS A 289 -2.99 0.86 -11.85
N LEU A 290 -2.77 1.39 -13.07
CA LEU A 290 -3.66 2.36 -13.71
C LEU A 290 -4.50 1.75 -14.84
N GLY A 291 -4.04 0.67 -15.47
CA GLY A 291 -4.79 -0.02 -16.55
C GLY A 291 -4.92 0.78 -17.85
N MET A 292 -4.06 1.80 -18.06
CA MET A 292 -4.07 2.67 -19.25
C MET A 292 -3.11 2.20 -20.37
N ASN A 293 -2.63 0.97 -20.28
CA ASN A 293 -1.70 0.34 -21.21
C ASN A 293 -2.17 -1.11 -21.47
N PRO A 294 -1.50 -1.89 -22.34
CA PRO A 294 -1.93 -3.26 -22.63
C PRO A 294 -1.87 -4.24 -21.45
N ASP A 295 -1.24 -3.89 -20.32
CA ASP A 295 -1.28 -4.71 -19.11
C ASP A 295 -2.64 -4.53 -18.40
N ILE A 296 -3.64 -5.28 -18.86
CA ILE A 296 -4.99 -5.33 -18.31
C ILE A 296 -5.44 -6.77 -18.06
N LEU A 297 -6.38 -6.93 -17.13
CA LEU A 297 -7.11 -8.16 -16.87
C LEU A 297 -8.21 -8.36 -17.90
N ALA A 298 -8.36 -9.60 -18.37
CA ALA A 298 -9.55 -9.99 -19.13
C ALA A 298 -10.76 -10.19 -18.18
N PRO A 299 -12.01 -10.10 -18.69
CA PRO A 299 -13.19 -10.39 -17.90
C PRO A 299 -13.10 -11.77 -17.22
N GLY A 300 -13.31 -11.82 -15.91
CA GLY A 300 -13.24 -13.04 -15.11
C GLY A 300 -11.85 -13.38 -14.56
N GLU A 301 -10.77 -12.84 -15.14
CA GLU A 301 -9.40 -13.07 -14.62
C GLU A 301 -9.26 -12.50 -13.21
N ARG A 302 -8.63 -13.29 -12.34
CA ARG A 302 -8.35 -12.93 -10.95
C ARG A 302 -6.88 -12.63 -10.73
N CYS A 303 -6.61 -11.48 -10.11
CA CYS A 303 -5.27 -10.95 -9.89
C CYS A 303 -4.98 -10.74 -8.40
N ALA A 304 -3.82 -11.21 -7.94
CA ALA A 304 -3.19 -10.70 -6.73
C ALA A 304 -2.28 -9.52 -7.08
N SER A 305 -2.56 -8.35 -6.51
CA SER A 305 -2.02 -7.07 -6.96
C SER A 305 -1.45 -6.26 -5.79
N THR A 306 -0.23 -5.74 -5.94
CA THR A 306 0.39 -4.87 -4.93
C THR A 306 -0.06 -3.41 -5.06
N SER A 307 -1.01 -3.12 -5.97
CA SER A 307 -1.67 -1.82 -6.15
C SER A 307 -2.36 -1.32 -4.88
N ASN A 308 -2.75 -0.05 -4.85
CA ASN A 308 -3.57 0.54 -3.78
C ASN A 308 -5.08 0.50 -4.06
N ARG A 309 -5.51 0.20 -5.29
CA ARG A 309 -6.93 0.24 -5.68
C ARG A 309 -7.36 -1.01 -6.45
N ASN A 310 -8.55 -1.51 -6.11
CA ASN A 310 -9.20 -2.67 -6.69
C ASN A 310 -10.69 -2.45 -7.01
N PHE A 311 -11.12 -1.20 -7.21
CA PHE A 311 -12.49 -0.91 -7.64
C PHE A 311 -12.78 -1.52 -9.01
N GLU A 312 -14.06 -1.79 -9.26
CA GLU A 312 -14.52 -2.49 -10.46
C GLU A 312 -13.99 -1.82 -11.74
N GLY A 313 -13.38 -2.61 -12.61
CA GLY A 313 -12.83 -2.13 -13.87
C GLY A 313 -11.46 -1.45 -13.77
N ARG A 314 -10.90 -1.26 -12.57
CA ARG A 314 -9.62 -0.53 -12.38
C ARG A 314 -8.47 -1.12 -13.18
N GLN A 315 -8.30 -2.44 -13.15
CA GLN A 315 -7.20 -3.14 -13.82
C GLN A 315 -7.66 -3.79 -15.14
N GLY A 316 -8.85 -3.46 -15.63
CA GLY A 316 -9.50 -4.09 -16.78
C GLY A 316 -10.97 -4.37 -16.52
N THR A 317 -11.83 -4.14 -17.52
CA THR A 317 -13.27 -4.35 -17.39
C THR A 317 -13.59 -5.81 -17.05
N GLY A 318 -14.30 -6.04 -15.94
CA GLY A 318 -14.64 -7.38 -15.45
C GLY A 318 -13.49 -8.16 -14.80
N GLY A 319 -12.30 -7.56 -14.65
CA GLY A 319 -11.17 -8.18 -13.95
C GLY A 319 -11.29 -8.07 -12.43
N ARG A 320 -10.95 -9.13 -11.70
CA ARG A 320 -11.15 -9.27 -10.25
C ARG A 320 -9.84 -9.12 -9.52
N THR A 321 -9.68 -8.04 -8.75
CA THR A 321 -8.40 -7.69 -8.15
C THR A 321 -8.44 -7.82 -6.63
N HIS A 322 -7.43 -8.51 -6.10
CA HIS A 322 -7.16 -8.61 -4.67
C HIS A 322 -5.91 -7.80 -4.32
N LEU A 323 -6.03 -6.88 -3.36
CA LEU A 323 -4.91 -6.11 -2.83
C LEU A 323 -4.16 -6.94 -1.80
N VAL A 324 -2.85 -7.06 -2.00
CA VAL A 324 -1.95 -7.82 -1.13
C VAL A 324 -0.56 -7.16 -1.03
N SER A 325 0.26 -7.61 -0.07
CA SER A 325 1.67 -7.22 0.02
C SER A 325 2.54 -7.86 -1.08
N PRO A 326 3.75 -7.33 -1.37
CA PRO A 326 4.67 -7.94 -2.33
C PRO A 326 5.06 -9.38 -2.01
N VAL A 327 5.28 -9.70 -0.74
CA VAL A 327 5.64 -11.05 -0.30
C VAL A 327 4.47 -12.03 -0.47
N MET A 328 3.24 -11.59 -0.17
CA MET A 328 2.03 -12.37 -0.44
C MET A 328 1.82 -12.59 -1.94
N ALA A 329 1.95 -11.53 -2.76
CA ALA A 329 1.84 -11.64 -4.21
C ALA A 329 2.87 -12.63 -4.78
N ALA A 330 4.12 -12.54 -4.32
CA ALA A 330 5.18 -13.46 -4.72
C ALA A 330 4.85 -14.91 -4.35
N ALA A 331 4.42 -15.17 -3.11
CA ALA A 331 4.05 -16.52 -2.67
C ALA A 331 2.86 -17.07 -3.47
N ALA A 332 1.84 -16.24 -3.65
CA ALA A 332 0.64 -16.61 -4.40
C ALA A 332 0.91 -16.87 -5.90
N ALA A 333 1.93 -16.23 -6.47
CA ALA A 333 2.37 -16.53 -7.84
C ALA A 333 2.96 -17.94 -7.96
N ILE A 334 3.68 -18.40 -6.94
CA ILE A 334 4.28 -19.74 -6.90
C ILE A 334 3.19 -20.80 -6.71
N GLU A 335 2.27 -20.59 -5.76
CA GLU A 335 1.24 -21.58 -5.40
C GLU A 335 0.01 -21.57 -6.32
N GLY A 336 -0.26 -20.45 -6.99
CA GLY A 336 -1.48 -20.28 -7.80
C GLY A 336 -2.73 -19.95 -7.00
N HIS A 337 -2.59 -19.69 -5.70
CA HIS A 337 -3.65 -19.24 -4.80
C HIS A 337 -3.03 -18.51 -3.60
N PHE A 338 -3.83 -17.85 -2.75
CA PHE A 338 -3.31 -17.23 -1.54
C PHE A 338 -2.83 -18.27 -0.53
N VAL A 339 -1.79 -17.94 0.21
CA VAL A 339 -1.19 -18.78 1.26
C VAL A 339 -0.77 -17.92 2.43
N ASP A 340 -0.65 -18.50 3.62
CA ASP A 340 -0.03 -17.79 4.73
C ASP A 340 1.49 -17.71 4.54
N VAL A 341 1.98 -16.57 4.06
CA VAL A 341 3.41 -16.34 3.79
C VAL A 341 4.28 -16.42 5.04
N ARG A 342 3.69 -16.42 6.26
CA ARG A 342 4.42 -16.69 7.50
C ARG A 342 4.98 -18.11 7.56
N GLU A 343 4.38 -19.06 6.85
CA GLU A 343 4.86 -20.44 6.77
C GLU A 343 6.07 -20.60 5.83
N TRP A 344 6.43 -19.54 5.10
CA TRP A 344 7.49 -19.53 4.09
C TRP A 344 8.80 -18.89 4.56
N LEU A 345 8.76 -18.14 5.67
CA LEU A 345 9.80 -17.19 6.10
C LEU A 345 10.22 -17.33 7.55
#